data_AF-A0A4R7DDB1-F1
#
_entry.id   AF-A0A4R7DDB1-F1
#
_cell.length_a   1.000
_cell.length_b   1.000
_cell.length_c   1.000
_cell.angle_alpha   90.00
_cell.angle_beta   90.00
_cell.angle_gamma   90.00
#
_symmetry.space_group_name_H-M   'P 1'
#
loop_
_entity.id
_entity.type
_entity.pdbx_description
1 polymer ?
#
loop_
_entity_poly.entity_id
_entity_poly.type
_entity_poly.pdbx_seq_one_letter_code
_entity_poly.pdbx_strand_id
1 'polypeptide(L)'
;MKNAGRAVEWDLIPNHDLKKVKTLKVESTRLRYLSPDEEESLLSTLRERNERLKKARDQANEFRRVRNYPTQPDLREQEYSDHLEPIVLLAMNTGMRRGEIFQLKWSNIDFYSKTLTVEAGNAKSGKSRIIPLNDTALHVLEKWKPVSQSQYVFHGKDKEPLTDIKKGFLKVLEEADIEEFRFHDLRHHFASKLVMRGVDLNTVRELLGHADIKMTLRYAHLAPEHKARAVSLL
;
A
#
# COMPACT_ATOMS: atom_id res chain seq x y z
N MET A 1 -3.73 23.92 37.24
CA MET A 1 -5.03 24.13 37.93
C MET A 1 -4.98 25.48 38.63
N LYS A 2 -6.10 26.21 38.65
CA LYS A 2 -6.33 27.56 39.21
C LYS A 2 -6.05 28.72 38.24
N ASN A 3 -7.07 29.05 37.44
CA ASN A 3 -7.56 30.43 37.18
C ASN A 3 -8.65 30.45 36.09
N ALA A 4 -9.59 29.50 36.16
CA ALA A 4 -10.81 29.49 35.32
C ALA A 4 -12.06 29.77 36.19
N GLY A 5 -11.92 30.61 37.22
CA GLY A 5 -12.95 30.85 38.24
C GLY A 5 -13.40 32.30 38.37
N ARG A 6 -13.13 33.16 37.37
CA ARG A 6 -13.47 34.60 37.44
C ARG A 6 -14.28 35.13 36.25
N ALA A 7 -14.83 34.24 35.43
CA ALA A 7 -15.71 34.59 34.31
C ALA A 7 -17.14 34.03 34.47
N VAL A 8 -17.53 33.72 35.72
CA VAL A 8 -18.89 33.26 36.08
C VAL A 8 -19.68 34.37 36.81
N GLU A 9 -19.05 35.51 37.11
CA GLU A 9 -19.62 36.58 37.95
C GLU A 9 -20.31 37.73 37.19
N TRP A 10 -20.45 37.66 35.86
CA TRP A 10 -21.02 38.74 35.05
C TRP A 10 -22.27 38.37 34.26
N ASP A 11 -22.98 37.30 34.63
CA ASP A 11 -24.38 36.98 34.26
C ASP A 11 -24.85 37.33 32.82
N LEU A 12 -23.95 37.24 31.84
CA LEU A 12 -24.15 37.76 30.48
C LEU A 12 -24.34 36.67 29.41
N ILE A 13 -24.37 35.38 29.79
CA ILE A 13 -24.69 34.27 28.87
C ILE A 13 -25.40 33.12 29.64
N PRO A 14 -26.62 32.68 29.27
CA PRO A 14 -27.39 31.70 30.04
C PRO A 14 -26.91 30.23 30.00
N ASN A 15 -25.91 29.87 29.18
CA ASN A 15 -25.32 28.53 29.19
C ASN A 15 -24.13 28.49 28.22
N HIS A 16 -22.95 28.06 28.66
CA HIS A 16 -21.88 27.71 27.73
C HIS A 16 -22.01 26.24 27.37
N ASP A 17 -22.80 25.96 26.32
CA ASP A 17 -23.02 24.61 25.83
C ASP A 17 -21.80 24.11 25.05
N LEU A 18 -20.75 23.69 25.77
CA LEU A 18 -19.54 23.07 25.19
C LEU A 18 -19.81 21.71 24.54
N LYS A 19 -21.07 21.23 24.51
CA LYS A 19 -21.49 19.99 23.83
C LYS A 19 -21.38 20.03 22.31
N LYS A 20 -21.03 21.17 21.69
CA LYS A 20 -20.85 21.31 20.24
C LYS A 20 -19.44 21.62 19.76
N VAL A 21 -18.42 21.46 20.61
CA VAL A 21 -17.06 21.33 20.08
C VAL A 21 -16.90 19.88 19.63
N LYS A 22 -17.08 19.63 18.31
CA LYS A 22 -16.55 18.41 17.69
C LYS A 22 -15.08 18.38 18.06
N THR A 23 -14.70 17.48 18.98
CA THR A 23 -13.32 17.06 19.10
C THR A 23 -12.89 16.69 17.70
N LEU A 24 -11.95 17.46 17.15
CA LEU A 24 -11.25 17.05 15.94
C LEU A 24 -10.70 15.67 16.31
N LYS A 25 -11.23 14.62 15.66
CA LYS A 25 -10.55 13.33 15.63
C LYS A 25 -9.19 13.64 15.04
N VAL A 26 -8.20 13.89 15.90
CA VAL A 26 -6.82 13.69 15.53
C VAL A 26 -6.78 12.20 15.28
N GLU A 27 -6.95 11.81 14.01
CA GLU A 27 -6.62 10.48 13.58
C GLU A 27 -5.13 10.33 13.93
N SER A 28 -4.88 9.79 15.11
CA SER A 28 -3.63 9.15 15.48
C SER A 28 -3.48 7.93 14.58
N THR A 29 -3.30 8.15 13.27
CA THR A 29 -2.83 7.11 12.37
C THR A 29 -1.40 6.86 12.79
N ARG A 30 -1.19 5.83 13.63
CA ARG A 30 0.14 5.31 13.96
C ARG A 30 0.86 5.06 12.63
N LEU A 31 1.82 5.93 12.32
CA LEU A 31 2.59 5.84 11.08
C LEU A 31 3.59 4.72 11.29
N ARG A 32 3.38 3.61 10.60
CA ARG A 32 4.26 2.45 10.65
C ARG A 32 4.86 2.17 9.29
N TYR A 33 6.15 1.83 9.29
CA TYR A 33 6.87 1.29 8.15
C TYR A 33 7.70 0.10 8.65
N LEU A 34 8.04 -0.82 7.75
CA LEU A 34 8.85 -2.00 8.06
C LEU A 34 10.30 -1.60 8.31
N SER A 35 10.90 -2.17 9.35
CA SER A 35 12.35 -2.28 9.51
C SER A 35 12.96 -3.15 8.40
N PRO A 36 14.29 -3.10 8.17
CA PRO A 36 14.94 -3.96 7.17
C PRO A 36 14.64 -5.45 7.39
N ASP A 37 14.70 -5.92 8.63
CA ASP A 37 14.46 -7.33 8.98
C ASP A 37 12.99 -7.73 8.77
N GLU A 38 12.04 -6.86 9.13
CA GLU A 38 10.61 -7.09 8.84
C GLU A 38 10.32 -7.07 7.33
N GLU A 39 10.98 -6.19 6.58
CA GLU A 39 10.84 -6.15 5.12
C GLU A 39 11.35 -7.44 4.48
N GLU A 40 12.53 -7.91 4.89
CA GLU A 40 13.08 -9.19 4.43
C GLU A 40 12.20 -10.38 4.83
N SER A 41 11.74 -10.43 6.09
CA SER A 41 10.82 -11.44 6.59
C SER A 41 9.54 -11.47 5.75
N LEU A 42 8.88 -10.32 5.56
CA LEU A 42 7.65 -10.23 4.74
C LEU A 42 7.86 -10.77 3.32
N LEU A 43 8.95 -10.36 2.66
CA LEU A 43 9.23 -10.75 1.29
C LEU A 43 9.56 -12.25 1.17
N SER A 44 10.32 -12.80 2.11
CA SER A 44 10.64 -14.23 2.14
C SER A 44 9.38 -15.07 2.39
N THR A 45 8.55 -14.71 3.37
CA THR A 45 7.29 -15.40 3.67
C THR A 45 6.31 -15.38 2.49
N LEU A 46 6.23 -14.26 1.75
CA LEU A 46 5.41 -14.19 0.53
C LEU A 46 5.87 -15.20 -0.53
N ARG A 47 7.18 -15.26 -0.80
CA ARG A 47 7.77 -16.20 -1.76
C ARG A 47 7.57 -17.65 -1.34
N GLU A 48 7.80 -17.96 -0.07
CA GLU A 48 7.60 -19.30 0.48
C GLU A 48 6.14 -19.73 0.38
N ARG A 49 5.20 -18.83 0.72
CA ARG A 49 3.78 -19.06 0.55
C ARG A 49 3.43 -19.33 -0.91
N ASN A 50 3.98 -18.55 -1.84
CA ASN A 50 3.76 -18.71 -3.27
C ASN A 50 4.22 -20.08 -3.76
N GLU A 51 5.44 -20.50 -3.40
CA GLU A 51 5.97 -21.82 -3.74
C GLU A 51 5.17 -22.96 -3.11
N ARG A 52 4.70 -22.79 -1.86
CA ARG A 52 3.80 -23.75 -1.20
C ARG A 52 2.49 -23.93 -1.96
N LEU A 53 1.92 -22.85 -2.50
CA LEU A 53 0.70 -22.91 -3.31
C LEU A 53 0.92 -23.61 -4.66
N LYS A 54 2.07 -23.37 -5.31
CA LYS A 54 2.45 -24.07 -6.55
C LYS A 54 2.58 -25.57 -6.32
N LYS A 55 3.32 -25.98 -5.28
CA LYS A 55 3.46 -27.40 -4.90
C LYS A 55 2.11 -28.05 -4.57
N ALA A 56 1.25 -27.35 -3.82
CA ALA A 56 -0.09 -27.86 -3.50
C ALA A 56 -0.96 -28.02 -4.76
N ARG A 57 -0.84 -27.12 -5.74
CA ARG A 57 -1.53 -27.24 -7.04
C ARG A 57 -1.06 -28.46 -7.82
N ASP A 58 0.25 -28.68 -7.86
CA ASP A 58 0.84 -29.81 -8.60
C ASP A 58 0.40 -31.15 -8.01
N GLN A 59 0.47 -31.29 -6.68
CA GLN A 59 -0.03 -32.46 -5.96
C GLN A 59 -1.52 -32.67 -6.23
N ALA A 60 -2.34 -31.61 -6.12
CA ALA A 60 -3.77 -31.70 -6.41
C ALA A 60 -4.06 -32.16 -7.85
N ASN A 61 -3.25 -31.72 -8.82
CA ASN A 61 -3.36 -32.16 -10.21
C ASN A 61 -2.94 -33.62 -10.40
N GLU A 62 -1.97 -34.11 -9.65
CA GLU A 62 -1.60 -35.53 -9.62
C GLU A 62 -2.75 -36.40 -9.11
N PHE A 63 -3.34 -36.04 -7.97
CA PHE A 63 -4.52 -36.75 -7.44
C PHE A 63 -5.71 -36.73 -8.42
N ARG A 64 -5.91 -35.62 -9.14
CA ARG A 64 -6.96 -35.49 -10.16
C ARG A 64 -6.69 -36.42 -11.35
N ARG A 65 -5.44 -36.49 -11.85
CA ARG A 65 -5.05 -37.39 -12.95
C ARG A 65 -5.33 -38.85 -12.62
N VAL A 66 -4.91 -39.31 -11.43
CA VAL A 66 -5.12 -40.70 -11.00
C VAL A 66 -6.62 -41.05 -10.92
N ARG A 67 -7.47 -40.07 -10.63
CA ARG A 67 -8.93 -40.23 -10.50
C ARG A 67 -9.72 -39.86 -11.76
N ASN A 68 -9.06 -39.59 -12.88
CA ASN A 68 -9.69 -39.12 -14.13
C ASN A 68 -10.56 -37.86 -13.97
N TYR A 69 -10.19 -36.96 -13.05
CA TYR A 69 -10.82 -35.64 -12.94
C TYR A 69 -10.08 -34.60 -13.79
N PRO A 70 -10.77 -33.57 -14.31
CA PRO A 70 -10.12 -32.44 -14.97
C PRO A 70 -9.08 -31.77 -14.06
N THR A 71 -7.88 -31.55 -14.59
CA THR A 71 -6.79 -30.85 -13.90
C THR A 71 -7.08 -29.36 -13.82
N GLN A 72 -6.55 -28.73 -12.78
CA GLN A 72 -6.51 -27.27 -12.65
C GLN A 72 -5.37 -26.70 -13.51
N PRO A 73 -5.38 -25.38 -13.80
CA PRO A 73 -4.29 -24.71 -14.50
C PRO A 73 -2.94 -24.99 -13.83
N ASP A 74 -1.94 -25.29 -14.66
CA ASP A 74 -0.56 -25.46 -14.25
C ASP A 74 0.05 -24.11 -13.85
N LEU A 75 0.77 -24.09 -12.73
CA LEU A 75 1.41 -22.90 -12.19
C LEU A 75 2.94 -22.98 -12.25
N ARG A 76 3.54 -24.09 -12.70
CA ARG A 76 4.99 -24.32 -12.62
C ARG A 76 5.81 -23.24 -13.35
N GLU A 77 5.34 -22.83 -14.52
CA GLU A 77 5.96 -21.78 -15.34
C GLU A 77 5.56 -20.36 -14.91
N GLN A 78 4.61 -20.21 -13.99
CA GLN A 78 4.15 -18.92 -13.49
C GLN A 78 4.98 -18.49 -12.28
N GLU A 79 5.42 -17.23 -12.26
CA GLU A 79 6.14 -16.69 -11.11
C GLU A 79 5.22 -16.55 -9.90
N TYR A 80 3.97 -16.12 -10.12
CA TYR A 80 2.98 -15.92 -9.06
C TYR A 80 1.81 -16.89 -9.19
N SER A 81 1.49 -17.58 -8.09
CA SER A 81 0.39 -18.55 -7.97
C SER A 81 -0.96 -17.90 -7.69
N ASP A 82 -0.95 -16.73 -7.06
CA ASP A 82 -2.11 -15.90 -6.79
C ASP A 82 -1.74 -14.41 -6.75
N HIS A 83 -2.72 -13.57 -6.44
CA HIS A 83 -2.55 -12.12 -6.46
C HIS A 83 -1.82 -11.54 -5.24
N LEU A 84 -1.54 -12.30 -4.17
CA LEU A 84 -1.13 -11.73 -2.88
C LEU A 84 0.31 -11.20 -2.88
N GLU A 85 1.25 -11.98 -3.40
CA GLU A 85 2.63 -11.51 -3.55
C GLU A 85 2.74 -10.32 -4.52
N PRO A 86 2.22 -10.39 -5.76
CA PRO A 86 2.36 -9.28 -6.70
C PRO A 86 1.64 -8.01 -6.23
N ILE A 87 0.50 -8.11 -5.54
CA ILE A 87 -0.21 -6.92 -5.04
C ILE A 87 0.54 -6.23 -3.89
N VAL A 88 1.20 -6.99 -3.01
CA VAL A 88 2.02 -6.43 -1.93
C VAL A 88 3.26 -5.77 -2.51
N LEU A 89 3.96 -6.44 -3.43
CA LEU A 89 5.13 -5.88 -4.10
C LEU A 89 4.78 -4.59 -4.86
N LEU A 90 3.68 -4.57 -5.60
CA LEU A 90 3.25 -3.36 -6.29
C LEU A 90 2.92 -2.23 -5.31
N ALA A 91 2.22 -2.52 -4.21
CA ALA A 91 1.89 -1.53 -3.19
C ALA A 91 3.14 -0.91 -2.54
N MET A 92 4.14 -1.75 -2.22
CA MET A 92 5.42 -1.29 -1.64
C MET A 92 6.23 -0.40 -2.57
N ASN A 93 6.11 -0.61 -3.88
CA ASN A 93 6.93 0.07 -4.88
C ASN A 93 6.23 1.25 -5.57
N THR A 94 4.94 1.47 -5.31
CA THR A 94 4.16 2.57 -5.92
C THR A 94 3.50 3.49 -4.90
N GLY A 95 3.33 3.06 -3.65
CA GLY A 95 2.64 3.82 -2.61
C GLY A 95 1.16 4.07 -2.90
N MET A 96 0.56 3.33 -3.84
CA MET A 96 -0.86 3.46 -4.18
C MET A 96 -1.77 3.12 -2.99
N ARG A 97 -2.95 3.73 -2.94
CA ARG A 97 -3.98 3.36 -1.95
C ARG A 97 -4.59 2.01 -2.35
N ARG A 98 -5.02 1.22 -1.36
CA ARG A 98 -5.70 -0.07 -1.59
C ARG A 98 -6.80 -0.01 -2.66
N GLY A 99 -7.69 0.98 -2.55
CA GLY A 99 -8.78 1.16 -3.54
C GLY A 99 -8.28 1.49 -4.94
N GLU A 100 -7.20 2.27 -5.07
CA GLU A 100 -6.57 2.58 -6.35
C GLU A 100 -5.97 1.32 -6.99
N ILE A 101 -5.33 0.46 -6.19
CA ILE A 101 -4.76 -0.82 -6.66
C ILE A 101 -5.87 -1.78 -7.10
N PHE A 102 -6.95 -1.88 -6.33
CA PHE A 102 -8.06 -2.79 -6.63
C PHE A 102 -8.82 -2.41 -7.90
N GLN A 103 -8.85 -1.12 -8.24
CA GLN A 103 -9.49 -0.59 -9.46
C GLN A 103 -8.51 -0.40 -10.62
N LEU A 104 -7.23 -0.77 -10.45
CA LEU A 104 -6.20 -0.56 -11.46
C LEU A 104 -6.47 -1.45 -12.68
N LYS A 105 -6.48 -0.86 -13.87
CA LYS A 105 -6.66 -1.56 -15.15
C LYS A 105 -5.35 -1.67 -15.92
N TRP A 106 -5.24 -2.65 -16.80
CA TRP A 106 -4.08 -2.78 -17.69
C TRP A 106 -3.92 -1.58 -18.63
N SER A 107 -5.01 -0.91 -18.99
CA SER A 107 -4.99 0.34 -19.77
C SER A 107 -4.35 1.52 -19.05
N ASN A 108 -4.16 1.41 -17.72
CA ASN A 108 -3.49 2.44 -16.93
C ASN A 108 -1.96 2.27 -16.89
N ILE A 109 -1.43 1.17 -17.44
CA ILE A 109 -0.01 0.84 -17.41
C ILE A 109 0.56 0.99 -18.81
N ASP A 110 1.60 1.82 -18.91
CA ASP A 110 2.43 1.92 -20.10
C ASP A 110 3.79 1.27 -19.81
N PHE A 111 3.98 0.07 -20.36
CA PHE A 111 5.21 -0.70 -20.22
C PHE A 111 6.39 -0.08 -20.98
N TYR A 112 6.13 0.70 -22.03
CA TYR A 112 7.20 1.34 -22.81
C TYR A 112 7.76 2.54 -22.06
N SER A 113 6.89 3.45 -21.59
CA SER A 113 7.32 4.59 -20.79
C SER A 113 7.62 4.23 -19.33
N LYS A 114 7.34 2.99 -18.90
CA LYS A 114 7.47 2.50 -17.53
C LYS A 114 6.68 3.36 -16.54
N THR A 115 5.43 3.68 -16.88
CA THR A 115 4.56 4.51 -16.05
C THR A 115 3.22 3.86 -15.75
N LEU A 116 2.66 4.23 -14.60
CA LEU A 116 1.32 3.86 -14.18
C LEU A 116 0.51 5.14 -13.92
N THR A 117 -0.68 5.23 -14.51
CA THR A 117 -1.59 6.34 -14.30
C THR A 117 -2.67 5.98 -13.28
N VAL A 118 -2.76 6.75 -12.19
CA VAL A 118 -3.88 6.66 -11.25
C VAL A 118 -4.92 7.70 -11.64
N GLU A 119 -6.08 7.25 -12.11
CA GLU A 119 -7.16 8.13 -12.59
C GLU A 119 -7.90 8.86 -11.45
N ALA A 120 -8.40 10.07 -11.75
CA ALA A 120 -9.15 10.91 -10.83
C ALA A 120 -10.38 10.21 -10.20
N GLY A 121 -11.12 9.38 -10.95
CA GLY A 121 -12.28 8.64 -10.44
C GLY A 121 -11.94 7.61 -9.37
N ASN A 122 -10.69 7.12 -9.39
CA ASN A 122 -10.15 6.16 -8.41
C ASN A 122 -9.34 6.86 -7.31
N ALA A 123 -8.98 8.13 -7.49
CA ALA A 123 -8.17 8.91 -6.56
C ALA A 123 -9.04 9.72 -5.58
N LYS A 124 -8.78 9.56 -4.27
CA LYS A 124 -9.48 10.32 -3.21
C LYS A 124 -9.33 11.85 -3.32
N SER A 125 -8.34 12.34 -4.06
CA SER A 125 -8.09 13.76 -4.32
C SER A 125 -8.80 14.32 -5.56
N GLY A 126 -9.42 13.48 -6.39
CA GLY A 126 -10.03 13.89 -7.67
C GLY A 126 -9.04 14.36 -8.73
N LYS A 127 -7.73 14.09 -8.55
CA LYS A 127 -6.67 14.44 -9.51
C LYS A 127 -5.96 13.18 -9.99
N SER A 128 -5.81 13.06 -11.30
CA SER A 128 -4.97 12.01 -11.89
C SER A 128 -3.51 12.27 -11.56
N ARG A 129 -2.72 11.21 -11.41
CA ARG A 129 -1.26 11.31 -11.25
C ARG A 129 -0.56 10.16 -11.96
N ILE A 130 0.68 10.41 -12.38
CA ILE A 130 1.55 9.42 -12.99
C ILE A 130 2.56 8.96 -11.93
N ILE A 131 2.74 7.65 -11.82
CA ILE A 131 3.70 7.00 -10.94
C ILE A 131 4.72 6.30 -11.85
N PRO A 132 5.99 6.72 -11.86
CA PRO A 132 7.06 5.96 -12.51
C PRO A 132 7.22 4.59 -11.87
N LEU A 133 7.37 3.56 -12.69
CA LEU A 133 7.58 2.18 -12.24
C LEU A 133 9.07 1.91 -12.11
N ASN A 134 9.51 1.51 -10.91
CA ASN A 134 10.85 0.95 -10.74
C ASN A 134 10.91 -0.47 -11.32
N ASP A 135 12.12 -1.04 -11.40
CA ASP A 135 12.33 -2.36 -12.01
C ASP A 135 11.52 -3.46 -11.33
N THR A 136 11.38 -3.41 -10.00
CA THR A 136 10.57 -4.38 -9.24
C THR A 136 9.09 -4.29 -9.60
N ALA A 137 8.49 -3.10 -9.62
CA ALA A 137 7.10 -2.92 -9.98
C ALA A 137 6.83 -3.30 -11.44
N LEU A 138 7.75 -2.96 -12.34
CA LEU A 138 7.65 -3.32 -13.75
C LEU A 138 7.70 -4.84 -13.94
N HIS A 139 8.69 -5.51 -13.34
CA HIS A 139 8.84 -6.97 -13.38
C HIS A 139 7.59 -7.68 -12.83
N VAL A 140 7.05 -7.22 -11.70
CA VAL A 140 5.80 -7.76 -11.14
C VAL A 140 4.67 -7.68 -12.16
N LEU A 141 4.48 -6.53 -12.79
CA LEU A 141 3.42 -6.31 -13.77
C LEU A 141 3.62 -7.16 -15.03
N GLU A 142 4.85 -7.28 -15.53
CA GLU A 142 5.19 -8.09 -16.71
C GLU A 142 4.93 -9.57 -16.47
N LYS A 143 5.30 -10.09 -15.30
CA LYS A 143 5.11 -11.50 -14.92
C LYS A 143 3.66 -11.82 -14.56
N TRP A 144 2.94 -10.85 -14.03
CA TRP A 144 1.54 -11.02 -13.64
C TRP A 144 0.57 -10.89 -14.83
N LYS A 145 0.90 -10.09 -15.85
CA LYS A 145 0.02 -9.83 -16.99
C LYS A 145 -0.47 -11.09 -17.73
N PRO A 146 0.36 -12.11 -18.02
CA PRO A 146 -0.09 -13.35 -18.67
C PRO A 146 -1.03 -14.19 -17.81
N VAL A 147 -0.95 -14.04 -16.48
CA VAL A 147 -1.75 -14.79 -15.50
C VAL A 147 -3.10 -14.13 -15.26
N SER A 148 -3.14 -12.81 -15.25
CA SER A 148 -4.36 -12.02 -15.07
C SER A 148 -5.25 -12.07 -16.32
N GLN A 149 -6.42 -12.69 -16.21
CA GLN A 149 -7.37 -12.84 -17.32
C GLN A 149 -8.53 -11.82 -17.29
N SER A 150 -8.28 -10.61 -16.78
CA SER A 150 -9.25 -9.51 -16.67
C SER A 150 -8.72 -8.19 -17.24
N GLN A 151 -9.61 -7.21 -17.45
CA GLN A 151 -9.24 -5.81 -17.68
C GLN A 151 -8.53 -5.19 -16.45
N TYR A 152 -8.86 -5.66 -15.25
CA TYR A 152 -8.23 -5.25 -14.00
C TYR A 152 -6.91 -6.00 -13.80
N VAL A 153 -5.91 -5.31 -13.26
CA VAL A 153 -4.61 -5.91 -12.91
C VAL A 153 -4.79 -6.97 -11.83
N PHE A 154 -5.59 -6.66 -10.80
CA PHE A 154 -5.95 -7.63 -9.77
C PHE A 154 -7.47 -7.82 -9.76
N HIS A 155 -7.90 -9.04 -10.01
CA HIS A 155 -9.31 -9.39 -10.08
C HIS A 155 -9.65 -10.53 -9.13
N GLY A 156 -10.88 -10.52 -8.63
CA GLY A 156 -11.48 -11.62 -7.89
C GLY A 156 -12.09 -12.66 -8.82
N LYS A 157 -13.15 -13.31 -8.33
CA LYS A 157 -13.98 -14.20 -9.15
C LYS A 157 -14.68 -13.40 -10.25
N ASP A 158 -14.99 -14.07 -11.35
CA ASP A 158 -15.75 -13.50 -12.48
C ASP A 158 -15.09 -12.29 -13.15
N LYS A 159 -13.76 -12.12 -12.99
CA LYS A 159 -12.96 -11.04 -13.57
C LYS A 159 -13.29 -9.63 -13.05
N GLU A 160 -14.10 -9.55 -12.00
CA GLU A 160 -14.41 -8.30 -11.29
C GLU A 160 -13.24 -7.83 -10.41
N PRO A 161 -13.16 -6.54 -10.06
CA PRO A 161 -12.04 -6.02 -9.28
C PRO A 161 -11.97 -6.70 -7.91
N LEU A 162 -10.75 -6.87 -7.41
CA LEU A 162 -10.53 -7.47 -6.11
C LEU A 162 -11.19 -6.62 -5.00
N THR A 163 -11.86 -7.27 -4.05
CA THR A 163 -12.58 -6.57 -2.97
C THR A 163 -11.90 -6.70 -1.61
N ASP A 164 -11.19 -7.79 -1.38
CA ASP A 164 -10.49 -8.05 -0.13
C ASP A 164 -9.28 -8.98 -0.30
N ILE A 165 -8.24 -8.68 0.49
CA ILE A 165 -7.02 -9.50 0.66
C ILE A 165 -6.66 -9.65 2.14
N LYS A 166 -7.47 -9.10 3.05
CA LYS A 166 -7.13 -8.95 4.47
C LYS A 166 -6.78 -10.28 5.10
N LYS A 167 -7.55 -11.34 4.83
CA LYS A 167 -7.30 -12.67 5.38
C LYS A 167 -5.93 -13.23 4.93
N GLY A 168 -5.64 -13.13 3.64
CA GLY A 168 -4.36 -13.61 3.09
C GLY A 168 -3.18 -12.81 3.64
N PHE A 169 -3.32 -11.48 3.67
CA PHE A 169 -2.27 -10.59 4.16
C PHE A 169 -2.00 -10.76 5.66
N LEU A 170 -3.04 -10.84 6.51
CA LEU A 170 -2.87 -11.08 7.94
C LEU A 170 -2.18 -12.41 8.23
N LYS A 171 -2.51 -13.46 7.48
CA LYS A 171 -1.83 -14.75 7.61
C LYS A 171 -0.34 -14.67 7.26
N VAL A 172 0.01 -13.90 6.22
CA VAL A 172 1.41 -13.67 5.87
C VAL A 172 2.13 -12.89 6.97
N LEU A 173 1.50 -11.86 7.54
CA LEU A 173 2.09 -11.11 8.65
C LEU A 173 2.30 -11.97 9.89
N GLU A 174 1.37 -12.87 10.21
CA GLU A 174 1.49 -13.85 11.28
C GLU A 174 2.66 -14.82 11.03
N GLU A 175 2.76 -15.36 9.81
CA GLU A 175 3.88 -16.24 9.41
C GLU A 175 5.24 -15.51 9.39
N ALA A 176 5.24 -14.20 9.16
CA ALA A 176 6.44 -13.35 9.12
C ALA A 176 6.82 -12.71 10.47
N ASP A 177 6.04 -12.98 11.53
CA ASP A 177 6.19 -12.39 12.88
C ASP A 177 6.12 -10.84 12.89
N ILE A 178 5.20 -10.28 12.10
CA ILE A 178 5.02 -8.83 11.95
C ILE A 178 3.69 -8.39 12.60
N GLU A 179 3.78 -7.88 13.83
CA GLU A 179 2.61 -7.46 14.61
C GLU A 179 2.13 -6.05 14.27
N GLU A 180 0.83 -5.74 14.32
CA GLU A 180 0.28 -4.39 14.14
C GLU A 180 0.52 -3.73 12.76
N PHE A 181 0.58 -4.51 11.67
CA PHE A 181 0.78 -4.00 10.30
C PHE A 181 -0.49 -4.13 9.49
N ARG A 182 -0.84 -3.10 8.73
CA ARG A 182 -2.00 -3.08 7.85
C ARG A 182 -1.53 -2.93 6.42
N PHE A 183 -2.37 -3.35 5.47
CA PHE A 183 -2.04 -3.19 4.06
C PHE A 183 -1.82 -1.72 3.65
N HIS A 184 -2.50 -0.77 4.32
CA HIS A 184 -2.26 0.66 4.08
C HIS A 184 -0.88 1.12 4.55
N ASP A 185 -0.25 0.42 5.50
CA ASP A 185 1.08 0.78 5.99
C ASP A 185 2.16 0.53 4.94
N LEU A 186 1.90 -0.30 3.91
CA LEU A 186 2.79 -0.41 2.73
C LEU A 186 2.97 0.94 2.01
N ARG A 187 1.93 1.77 1.99
CA ARG A 187 2.02 3.13 1.44
C ARG A 187 2.84 4.05 2.34
N HIS A 188 2.70 3.92 3.66
CA HIS A 188 3.54 4.64 4.62
C HIS A 188 5.00 4.20 4.51
N HIS A 189 5.24 2.91 4.30
CA HIS A 189 6.55 2.33 4.07
C HIS A 189 7.20 2.86 2.78
N PHE A 190 6.48 2.90 1.65
CA PHE A 190 6.95 3.54 0.41
C PHE A 190 7.40 5.00 0.65
N ALA A 191 6.53 5.79 1.28
CA ALA A 191 6.82 7.19 1.59
C ALA A 191 8.05 7.35 2.50
N SER A 192 8.11 6.54 3.55
CA SER A 192 9.23 6.54 4.51
C SER A 192 10.54 6.19 3.81
N LYS A 193 10.55 5.17 2.95
CA LYS A 193 11.73 4.75 2.18
C LYS A 193 12.24 5.81 1.21
N LEU A 194 11.36 6.60 0.60
CA LEU A 194 11.78 7.71 -0.25
C LEU A 194 12.38 8.86 0.56
N VAL A 195 11.73 9.25 1.66
CA VAL A 195 12.23 10.35 2.50
C VAL A 195 13.56 9.99 3.16
N MET A 196 13.72 8.75 3.66
CA MET A 196 15.00 8.25 4.19
C MET A 196 16.11 8.24 3.14
N ARG A 197 15.77 8.10 1.85
CA ARG A 197 16.73 8.21 0.73
C ARG A 197 17.00 9.65 0.30
N GLY A 198 16.45 10.64 0.99
CA GLY A 198 16.66 12.06 0.71
C GLY A 198 15.79 12.61 -0.43
N VAL A 199 14.74 11.89 -0.85
CA VAL A 199 13.76 12.45 -1.80
C VAL A 199 12.97 13.57 -1.13
N ASP A 200 12.81 14.69 -1.83
CA ASP A 200 12.12 15.85 -1.26
C ASP A 200 10.62 15.58 -1.01
N LEU A 201 10.08 16.26 0.00
CA LEU A 201 8.71 16.04 0.43
C LEU A 201 7.67 16.44 -0.61
N ASN A 202 7.99 17.34 -1.57
CA ASN A 202 7.05 17.70 -2.61
C ASN A 202 6.93 16.58 -3.65
N THR A 203 8.04 15.99 -4.08
CA THR A 203 8.01 14.79 -4.94
C THR A 203 7.29 13.64 -4.27
N VAL A 204 7.53 13.38 -2.98
CA VAL A 204 6.78 12.35 -2.23
C VAL A 204 5.28 12.70 -2.17
N ARG A 205 4.91 13.98 -1.97
CA ARG A 205 3.51 14.43 -1.99
C ARG A 205 2.83 14.12 -3.33
N GLU A 206 3.51 14.38 -4.43
CA GLU A 206 3.01 14.19 -5.79
C GLU A 206 2.83 12.70 -6.11
N LEU A 207 3.84 11.86 -5.84
CA LEU A 207 3.77 10.41 -6.03
C LEU A 207 2.62 9.77 -5.22
N LEU A 208 2.43 10.24 -3.99
CA LEU A 208 1.36 9.77 -3.13
C LEU A 208 -0.01 10.34 -3.51
N GLY A 209 -0.07 11.44 -4.26
CA GLY A 209 -1.33 12.15 -4.52
C GLY A 209 -1.95 12.68 -3.22
N HIS A 210 -1.15 13.35 -2.40
CA HIS A 210 -1.64 14.07 -1.22
C HIS A 210 -2.12 15.47 -1.62
N ALA A 211 -3.37 15.78 -1.32
CA ALA A 211 -3.95 17.10 -1.61
C ALA A 211 -3.37 18.20 -0.68
N ASP A 212 -3.10 17.84 0.58
CA ASP A 212 -2.48 18.73 1.57
C ASP A 212 -1.08 18.22 1.91
N ILE A 213 -0.09 19.12 1.86
CA ILE A 213 1.30 18.84 2.23
C ILE A 213 1.41 18.35 3.69
N LYS A 214 0.49 18.76 4.58
CA LYS A 214 0.43 18.26 5.98
C LYS A 214 0.37 16.73 6.04
N MET A 215 -0.23 16.07 5.06
CA MET A 215 -0.26 14.61 4.99
C MET A 215 1.14 14.00 4.77
N THR A 216 2.01 14.69 4.05
CA THR A 216 3.39 14.28 3.75
C THR A 216 4.38 14.75 4.81
N LEU A 217 4.13 15.88 5.49
CA LEU A 217 4.98 16.38 6.58
C LEU A 217 5.16 15.37 7.72
N ARG A 218 4.24 14.40 7.86
CA ARG A 218 4.37 13.29 8.81
C ARG A 218 5.65 12.46 8.62
N TYR A 219 6.24 12.44 7.43
CA TYR A 219 7.49 11.73 7.15
C TYR A 219 8.74 12.60 7.31
N ALA A 220 8.59 13.92 7.53
CA ALA A 220 9.72 14.86 7.48
C ALA A 220 10.86 14.55 8.46
N HIS A 221 10.54 13.95 9.60
CA HIS A 221 11.51 13.54 10.62
C HIS A 221 12.42 12.39 10.17
N LEU A 222 12.06 11.68 9.10
CA LEU A 222 12.85 10.59 8.53
C LEU A 222 13.88 11.09 7.50
N ALA A 223 13.84 12.38 7.15
CA ALA A 223 14.78 12.94 6.18
C ALA A 223 16.20 12.88 6.76
N PRO A 224 17.21 12.50 5.96
CA PRO A 224 18.60 12.58 6.38
C PRO A 224 18.94 13.98 6.91
N GLU A 225 19.94 14.08 7.78
CA GLU A 225 20.42 15.38 8.24
C GLU A 225 20.98 16.19 7.07
N HIS A 226 20.11 17.04 6.50
CA HIS A 226 20.42 17.89 5.36
C HIS A 226 20.78 19.31 5.79
N LYS A 227 20.48 19.71 7.03
CA LYS A 227 20.71 21.10 7.48
C LYS A 227 22.19 21.49 7.43
N ALA A 228 23.07 20.68 8.01
CA ALA A 228 24.51 20.94 7.99
C ALA A 228 25.09 20.89 6.56
N ARG A 229 24.66 19.90 5.77
CA ARG A 229 25.12 19.70 4.39
C ARG A 229 24.62 20.77 3.42
N ALA A 230 23.42 21.29 3.63
CA ALA A 230 22.84 22.37 2.81
C ALA A 230 23.54 23.70 3.10
N VAL A 231 23.86 23.98 4.36
CA VAL A 231 24.62 25.18 4.75
C VAL A 231 26.06 25.11 4.26
N SER A 232 26.69 23.93 4.22
CA SER A 232 28.07 23.78 3.71
C SER A 232 28.23 23.97 2.19
N LEU A 233 27.12 24.11 1.45
CA LEU A 233 27.14 24.36 0.00
C LEU A 233 27.09 25.85 -0.37
N LEU A 234 26.93 26.73 0.62
CA LEU A 234 27.02 28.19 0.48
C LEU A 234 28.47 28.65 0.70
#